data_AF-A0A350PHU1-F1
#
_entry.id   AF-A0A350PHU1-F1
#
_cell.length_a   1.000
_cell.length_b   1.000
_cell.length_c   1.000
_cell.angle_alpha   90.00
_cell.angle_beta   90.00
_cell.angle_gamma   90.00
#
_symmetry.space_group_name_H-M   'P 1'
#
loop_
_entity.id
_entity.type
_entity.pdbx_description
1 polymer ?
#
loop_
_entity_poly.entity_id
_entity_poly.type
_entity_poly.pdbx_seq_one_letter_code
_entity_poly.pdbx_strand_id
1 'polypeptide(L)'
;MRLIHHINVLLVITLFISCATPVAPTGGPADKTGPKIENTTPETGAVNFEGRKFSFEFSEFVNRSSFQTELNIEPDLGIEYEVNWRRKTAAVEFKNELPDSTTIIITVGGNTT
;
A
#
# COMPACT_ATOMS: atom_id res chain seq x y z
N MET A 1 54.02 -48.46 8.63
CA MET A 1 52.61 -48.56 9.09
C MET A 1 52.21 -47.47 10.08
N ARG A 2 53.02 -47.16 11.11
CA ARG A 2 52.72 -46.09 12.10
C ARG A 2 52.65 -44.67 11.51
N LEU A 3 53.54 -44.30 10.58
CA LEU A 3 53.57 -42.96 9.99
C LEU A 3 52.32 -42.64 9.12
N ILE A 4 51.85 -43.63 8.36
CA ILE A 4 50.63 -43.51 7.52
C ILE A 4 49.38 -43.38 8.42
N HIS A 5 49.39 -44.06 9.58
CA HIS A 5 48.32 -43.94 10.56
C HIS A 5 48.26 -42.53 11.16
N HIS A 6 49.42 -41.94 11.51
CA HIS A 6 49.46 -40.55 12.01
C HIS A 6 49.00 -39.51 10.97
N ILE A 7 49.35 -39.70 9.69
CA ILE A 7 48.88 -38.82 8.61
C ILE A 7 47.36 -38.93 8.40
N ASN A 8 46.80 -40.14 8.43
CA ASN A 8 45.35 -40.33 8.32
C ASN A 8 44.60 -39.73 9.52
N VAL A 9 45.14 -39.86 10.74
CA VAL A 9 44.55 -39.25 11.93
C VAL A 9 44.56 -37.72 11.85
N LEU A 10 45.65 -37.12 11.36
CA LEU A 10 45.76 -35.67 11.18
C LEU A 10 44.75 -35.14 10.14
N LEU A 11 44.55 -35.87 9.04
CA LEU A 11 43.60 -35.52 7.98
C LEU A 11 42.14 -35.55 8.47
N VAL A 12 41.79 -36.50 9.35
CA VAL A 12 40.44 -36.59 9.91
C VAL A 12 40.15 -35.42 10.86
N ILE A 13 41.14 -34.94 11.60
CA ILE A 13 40.98 -33.83 12.54
C ILE A 13 40.70 -32.51 11.82
N THR A 14 41.30 -32.26 10.66
CA THR A 14 41.09 -30.99 9.92
C THR A 14 39.69 -30.85 9.31
N LEU A 15 39.00 -31.97 9.06
CA LEU A 15 37.61 -31.97 8.55
C LEU A 15 36.60 -31.46 9.59
N PHE A 16 36.91 -31.54 10.88
CA PHE A 16 36.01 -31.08 11.96
C PHE A 16 36.20 -29.60 12.33
N ILE A 17 37.13 -28.88 11.69
CA ILE A 17 37.41 -27.45 11.97
C ILE A 17 36.64 -26.52 11.01
N SER A 18 35.85 -27.05 10.06
CA SER A 18 35.02 -26.23 9.18
C SER A 18 33.73 -25.80 9.89
N CYS A 19 33.80 -24.69 10.62
CA CYS A 19 32.64 -24.04 11.23
C CYS A 19 32.12 -22.96 10.27
N ALA A 20 31.08 -23.27 9.49
CA ALA A 20 30.33 -22.25 8.77
C ALA A 20 29.36 -21.60 9.76
N THR A 21 29.57 -20.34 10.13
CA THR A 21 28.64 -19.59 10.97
C THR A 21 27.42 -19.20 10.15
N PRO A 22 26.22 -19.73 10.42
CA PRO A 22 25.01 -19.31 9.71
C PRO A 22 24.70 -17.86 10.08
N VAL A 23 24.80 -16.96 9.11
CA VAL A 23 24.34 -15.57 9.25
C VAL A 23 22.97 -15.46 8.62
N ALA A 24 22.03 -14.80 9.32
CA ALA A 24 20.72 -14.53 8.77
C ALA A 24 20.87 -13.65 7.51
N PRO A 25 20.07 -13.90 6.44
CA PRO A 25 20.11 -13.05 5.27
C PRO A 25 19.79 -11.60 5.68
N THR A 26 20.60 -10.65 5.19
CA THR A 26 20.25 -9.23 5.30
C THR A 26 18.97 -9.04 4.48
N GLY A 27 17.87 -8.62 5.13
CA GLY A 27 16.59 -8.41 4.46
C GLY A 27 16.68 -7.47 3.25
N GLY A 28 15.63 -7.44 2.44
CA GLY A 28 15.52 -6.52 1.31
C GLY A 28 15.52 -5.04 1.74
N PRO A 29 15.69 -4.11 0.80
CA PRO A 29 15.54 -2.68 1.09
C PRO A 29 14.16 -2.40 1.69
N ALA A 30 14.10 -1.44 2.62
CA ALA A 30 12.83 -0.99 3.19
C ALA A 30 11.91 -0.47 2.07
N ASP A 31 10.62 -0.80 2.16
CA ASP A 31 9.60 -0.21 1.31
C ASP A 31 9.48 1.29 1.61
N LYS A 32 9.42 2.09 0.55
CA LYS A 32 9.39 3.56 0.61
C LYS A 32 8.21 4.15 -0.12
N THR A 33 7.41 3.34 -0.82
CA THR A 33 6.28 3.84 -1.62
C THR A 33 4.98 3.54 -0.89
N GLY A 34 4.21 4.58 -0.59
CA GLY A 34 2.86 4.42 -0.08
C GLY A 34 1.83 4.20 -1.21
N PRO A 35 0.55 4.04 -0.84
CA PRO A 35 -0.53 3.81 -1.78
C PRO A 35 -0.67 4.97 -2.78
N LYS A 36 -0.96 4.61 -4.02
CA LYS A 36 -1.26 5.56 -5.10
C LYS A 36 -2.65 5.28 -5.64
N ILE A 37 -3.34 6.34 -6.07
CA ILE A 37 -4.59 6.20 -6.81
C ILE A 37 -4.24 5.77 -8.22
N GLU A 38 -4.65 4.56 -8.59
CA GLU A 38 -4.46 3.99 -9.93
C GLU A 38 -5.63 4.34 -10.84
N ASN A 39 -6.84 4.42 -10.29
CA ASN A 39 -8.04 4.75 -11.06
C ASN A 39 -9.07 5.52 -10.23
N THR A 40 -9.85 6.35 -10.91
CA THR A 40 -11.01 7.05 -10.34
C THR A 40 -12.26 6.74 -11.16
N THR A 41 -13.41 6.72 -10.49
CA THR A 41 -14.70 6.63 -11.19
C THR A 41 -15.69 7.59 -10.52
N PRO A 42 -16.21 8.60 -11.24
CA PRO A 42 -15.85 9.00 -12.60
C PRO A 42 -14.36 9.35 -12.76
N GLU A 43 -13.86 9.33 -13.99
CA GLU A 43 -12.48 9.74 -14.30
C GLU A 43 -12.26 11.21 -13.90
N THR A 44 -11.02 11.54 -13.54
CA THR A 44 -10.65 12.92 -13.17
C THR A 44 -10.95 13.89 -14.32
N GLY A 45 -11.73 14.93 -14.03
CA GLY A 45 -12.14 15.92 -15.04
C GLY A 45 -13.37 15.51 -15.87
N ALA A 46 -14.07 14.43 -15.49
CA ALA A 46 -15.34 14.08 -16.10
C ALA A 46 -16.38 15.21 -15.98
N VAL A 47 -17.23 15.33 -17.00
CA VAL A 47 -18.32 16.30 -17.10
C VAL A 47 -19.66 15.59 -17.21
N ASN A 48 -20.76 16.31 -16.98
CA ASN A 48 -22.13 15.77 -17.03
C ASN A 48 -22.32 14.54 -16.13
N PHE A 49 -21.77 14.60 -14.92
CA PHE A 49 -21.94 13.54 -13.94
C PHE A 49 -23.31 13.66 -13.27
N GLU A 50 -24.15 12.64 -13.43
CA GLU A 50 -25.52 12.58 -12.87
C GLU A 50 -25.61 11.70 -11.60
N GLY A 51 -24.48 11.13 -11.16
CA GLY A 51 -24.42 10.26 -10.01
C GLY A 51 -24.21 11.00 -8.69
N ARG A 52 -24.04 10.21 -7.61
CA ARG A 52 -23.70 10.72 -6.27
C ARG A 52 -22.52 9.98 -5.63
N LYS A 53 -21.85 9.16 -6.43
CA LYS A 53 -20.84 8.21 -5.97
C LYS A 53 -19.54 8.35 -6.74
N PHE A 54 -18.45 8.49 -6.01
CA PHE A 54 -17.09 8.56 -6.53
C PHE A 54 -16.27 7.43 -5.92
N SER A 55 -15.43 6.79 -6.70
CA SER A 55 -14.54 5.74 -6.19
C SER A 55 -13.09 5.97 -6.57
N PHE A 56 -12.21 5.59 -5.65
CA PHE A 56 -10.77 5.64 -5.77
C PHE A 56 -10.22 4.22 -5.64
N GLU A 57 -9.56 3.72 -6.66
CA GLU A 57 -8.86 2.44 -6.62
C GLU A 57 -7.38 2.67 -6.37
N PHE A 58 -6.84 1.99 -5.35
CA PHE A 58 -5.47 2.15 -4.90
C PHE A 58 -4.57 0.98 -5.31
N SER A 59 -3.28 1.27 -5.48
CA SER A 59 -2.22 0.29 -5.76
C SER A 59 -2.11 -0.80 -4.68
N GLU A 60 -2.40 -0.46 -3.43
CA GLU A 60 -2.30 -1.32 -2.24
C GLU A 60 -3.43 -1.05 -1.23
N PHE A 61 -3.41 -1.77 -0.10
CA PHE A 61 -4.39 -1.54 0.95
C PHE A 61 -4.08 -0.25 1.68
N VAL A 62 -5.11 0.57 1.86
CA VAL A 62 -5.04 1.88 2.49
C VAL A 62 -5.58 1.81 3.91
N ASN A 63 -4.96 2.57 4.81
CA ASN A 63 -5.54 2.78 6.13
C ASN A 63 -6.81 3.65 6.01
N ARG A 64 -7.96 3.05 6.36
CA ARG A 64 -9.26 3.68 6.18
C ARG A 64 -9.47 4.92 7.04
N SER A 65 -8.82 4.96 8.22
CA SER A 65 -8.92 6.10 9.14
C SER A 65 -8.11 7.31 8.66
N SER A 66 -6.95 7.07 8.05
CA SER A 66 -6.17 8.16 7.42
C SER A 66 -6.86 8.65 6.15
N PHE A 67 -7.45 7.76 5.34
CA PHE A 67 -8.24 8.18 4.16
C PHE A 67 -9.35 9.17 4.52
N GLN A 68 -10.13 8.92 5.58
CA GLN A 68 -11.20 9.83 5.98
C GLN A 68 -10.67 11.20 6.43
N THR A 69 -9.52 11.23 7.09
CA THR A 69 -8.87 12.48 7.53
C THR A 69 -8.28 13.27 6.35
N GLU A 70 -7.79 12.56 5.32
CA GLU A 70 -7.09 13.14 4.17
C GLU A 70 -8.03 13.41 2.97
N LEU A 71 -9.31 13.01 3.05
CA LEU A 71 -10.31 13.29 2.03
C LEU A 71 -10.81 14.73 2.17
N ASN A 72 -10.61 15.52 1.11
CA ASN A 72 -11.08 16.91 1.02
C ASN A 72 -12.00 17.07 -0.20
N ILE A 73 -13.11 17.79 -0.02
CA ILE A 73 -14.11 18.06 -1.06
C ILE A 73 -14.35 19.57 -1.10
N GLU A 74 -14.13 20.17 -2.26
CA GLU A 74 -14.29 21.61 -2.47
C GLU A 74 -15.19 21.88 -3.69
N PRO A 75 -16.11 22.86 -3.62
CA PRO A 75 -16.47 23.63 -2.43
C PRO A 75 -17.17 22.78 -1.36
N ASP A 76 -17.26 23.27 -0.12
CA ASP A 76 -18.10 22.62 0.89
C ASP A 76 -19.57 22.70 0.46
N LEU A 77 -20.15 21.55 0.16
CA LEU A 77 -21.53 21.42 -0.30
C LEU A 77 -22.54 21.40 0.85
N GLY A 78 -22.09 21.24 2.10
CA GLY A 78 -22.97 20.99 3.24
C GLY A 78 -23.75 19.68 3.15
N ILE A 79 -23.31 18.75 2.29
CA ILE A 79 -23.93 17.45 2.08
C ILE A 79 -23.11 16.38 2.80
N GLU A 80 -23.76 15.63 3.68
CA GLU A 80 -23.15 14.45 4.30
C GLU A 80 -22.83 13.37 3.26
N TYR A 81 -21.72 12.67 3.47
CA TYR A 81 -21.31 11.54 2.65
C TYR A 81 -20.88 10.35 3.52
N GLU A 82 -20.88 9.17 2.92
CA GLU A 82 -20.41 7.94 3.54
C GLU A 82 -19.28 7.33 2.71
N VAL A 83 -18.32 6.70 3.38
CA VAL A 83 -17.19 6.02 2.73
C VAL A 83 -17.33 4.52 2.91
N ASN A 84 -17.63 3.82 1.82
CA ASN A 84 -17.73 2.38 1.75
C ASN A 84 -16.45 1.77 1.15
N TRP A 85 -15.99 0.65 1.71
CA TRP A 85 -14.74 0.02 1.31
C TRP A 85 -14.97 -1.35 0.69
N ARG A 86 -14.30 -1.59 -0.44
CA ARG A 86 -14.21 -2.91 -1.06
C ARG A 86 -12.78 -3.16 -1.49
N ARG A 87 -12.07 -4.05 -0.78
CA ARG A 87 -10.64 -4.34 -1.01
C ARG A 87 -9.80 -3.06 -0.97
N LYS A 88 -9.16 -2.69 -2.08
CA LYS A 88 -8.32 -1.50 -2.27
C LYS A 88 -9.11 -0.32 -2.86
N THR A 89 -10.44 -0.37 -2.81
CA THR A 89 -11.30 0.67 -3.38
C THR A 89 -12.08 1.36 -2.28
N ALA A 90 -11.96 2.68 -2.22
CA ALA A 90 -12.80 3.55 -1.41
C ALA A 90 -13.93 4.11 -2.29
N ALA A 91 -15.16 4.05 -1.83
CA ALA A 91 -16.33 4.61 -2.51
C ALA A 91 -17.00 5.64 -1.62
N VAL A 92 -16.94 6.91 -2.04
CA VAL A 92 -17.58 8.05 -1.38
C VAL A 92 -18.95 8.25 -2.01
N GLU A 93 -20.00 8.20 -1.20
CA GLU A 93 -21.38 8.38 -1.66
C GLU A 93 -22.06 9.49 -0.87
N PHE A 94 -22.52 10.53 -1.57
CA PHE A 94 -23.24 11.65 -0.98
C PHE A 94 -24.69 11.24 -0.68
N LYS A 95 -25.19 11.62 0.50
CA LYS A 95 -26.56 11.27 0.94
C LYS A 95 -27.64 11.98 0.12
N ASN A 96 -27.36 13.21 -0.32
CA ASN A 96 -28.25 14.02 -1.15
C ASN A 96 -27.67 14.22 -2.55
N GLU A 97 -28.53 14.65 -3.47
CA GLU A 97 -28.13 15.01 -4.84
C GLU A 97 -27.08 16.12 -4.85
N LEU A 98 -26.16 16.02 -5.80
CA LEU A 98 -25.15 17.06 -6.01
C LEU A 98 -25.79 18.28 -6.67
N PRO A 99 -25.32 19.50 -6.39
CA PRO A 99 -25.82 20.69 -7.06
C PRO A 99 -25.58 20.65 -8.57
N ASP A 100 -26.57 21.08 -9.33
CA ASP A 100 -26.45 21.20 -10.79
C ASP A 100 -25.35 22.18 -11.19
N SER A 101 -24.75 21.94 -12.36
CA SER A 101 -23.79 22.84 -13.00
C SER A 101 -22.62 23.27 -12.10
N THR A 102 -22.21 22.40 -11.18
CA THR A 102 -21.18 22.69 -10.19
C THR A 102 -19.95 21.81 -10.40
N THR A 103 -18.77 22.44 -10.41
CA THR A 103 -17.48 21.75 -10.40
C THR A 103 -17.09 21.42 -8.96
N ILE A 104 -16.85 20.14 -8.69
CA ILE A 104 -16.39 19.64 -7.40
C ILE A 104 -14.97 19.10 -7.56
N ILE A 105 -14.07 19.53 -6.69
CA ILE A 105 -12.70 19.05 -6.57
C ILE A 105 -12.68 18.10 -5.38
N ILE A 106 -12.34 16.83 -5.64
CA ILE A 106 -12.16 15.83 -4.59
C ILE A 106 -10.68 15.45 -4.56
N THR A 107 -10.04 15.65 -3.41
CA THR A 107 -8.62 15.37 -3.20
C THR A 107 -8.44 14.39 -2.06
N VAL A 108 -7.48 13.48 -2.21
CA VAL A 108 -7.04 12.58 -1.13
C VAL A 108 -5.57 12.86 -0.87
N GLY A 109 -5.23 13.23 0.35
CA GLY A 109 -3.85 13.52 0.74
C GLY A 109 -2.95 12.28 0.75
N GLY A 110 -1.64 12.50 0.59
CA GLY A 110 -0.65 11.44 0.35
C GLY A 110 -0.21 10.63 1.58
N ASN A 111 -0.72 10.94 2.78
CA ASN A 111 -0.36 10.24 4.01
C ASN A 111 -1.27 9.05 4.32
N THR A 112 -1.81 8.40 3.29
CA THR A 112 -2.78 7.31 3.45
C THR A 112 -2.12 5.94 3.73
N THR A 113 -1.00 5.93 4.45
CA THR A 113 -0.26 4.71 4.82
C THR A 113 -0.93 3.96 5.98
#